data_AF-A0A7V0V1X0-F1
#
_entry.id   AF-A0A7V0V1X0-F1
#
_cell.length_a   1.000
_cell.length_b   1.000
_cell.length_c   1.000
_cell.angle_alpha   90.00
_cell.angle_beta   90.00
_cell.angle_gamma   90.00
#
_symmetry.space_group_name_H-M   'P 1'
#
loop_
_entity.id
_entity.type
_entity.pdbx_description
1 polymer ?
#
loop_
_entity_poly.entity_id
_entity_poly.type
_entity_poly.pdbx_seq_one_letter_code
_entity_poly.pdbx_strand_id
1 'polypeptide(L)' 'LPNATETIIFVTANARALRHFIELRGSEWAETEIRKVALQVLRIMQREAPSIFGDYRIERLPDGTEVARTEFEKV' A
#
# COMPACT_ATOMS: atom_id res chain seq x y z
N LEU A 1 14.19 18.75 15.80
CA LEU A 1 13.18 18.76 14.72
C LEU A 1 12.06 17.81 15.09
N PRO A 2 10.78 18.12 14.82
CA PRO A 2 9.66 17.24 15.13
C PRO A 2 9.56 16.05 14.15
N ASN A 3 8.84 15.00 14.53
CA ASN A 3 8.62 13.82 13.68
C ASN A 3 7.84 14.13 12.38
N ALA A 4 7.06 15.21 12.36
CA ALA A 4 6.28 15.65 11.19
C ALA A 4 7.11 16.47 10.17
N THR A 5 8.44 16.50 10.30
CA THR A 5 9.31 17.16 9.33
C THR A 5 9.30 16.36 8.03
N GLU A 6 9.03 17.03 6.91
CA GLU A 6 9.03 16.40 5.59
C GLU A 6 10.37 15.69 5.31
N THR A 7 10.28 14.49 4.74
CA THR A 7 11.43 13.72 4.28
C THR A 7 11.16 13.18 2.89
N ILE A 8 12.13 13.35 1.99
CA ILE A 8 12.07 12.84 0.62
C ILE A 8 13.02 11.64 0.53
N ILE A 9 12.51 10.51 0.05
CA ILE A 9 13.27 9.27 -0.13
C ILE A 9 13.05 8.69 -1.51
N PHE A 10 14.08 8.06 -2.07
CA PHE A 10 13.99 7.22 -3.25
C PHE A 10 13.98 5.75 -2.82
N VAL A 11 13.00 4.99 -3.31
CA VAL A 11 12.82 3.58 -2.96
C VAL A 11 12.76 2.74 -4.21
N THR A 12 13.55 1.67 -4.26
CA THR A 12 13.50 0.64 -5.30
C THR A 12 13.18 -0.69 -4.66
N ALA A 13 12.27 -1.47 -5.25
CA ALA A 13 11.89 -2.78 -4.75
C ALA A 13 11.50 -3.69 -5.91
N ASN A 14 11.72 -4.99 -5.75
CA ASN A 14 11.16 -5.97 -6.68
C ASN A 14 9.65 -6.14 -6.43
N ALA A 15 8.95 -6.77 -7.38
CA ALA A 15 7.50 -6.94 -7.30
C ALA A 15 7.05 -7.70 -6.03
N ARG A 16 7.80 -8.72 -5.59
CA ARG A 16 7.48 -9.49 -4.38
C ARG A 16 7.58 -8.62 -3.12
N ALA A 17 8.61 -7.78 -3.03
CA ALA A 17 8.80 -6.87 -1.90
C ALA A 17 7.71 -5.78 -1.88
N LEU A 18 7.31 -5.25 -3.05
CA LEU A 18 6.21 -4.29 -3.14
C LEU A 18 4.87 -4.91 -2.70
N ARG A 19 4.57 -6.14 -3.14
CA ARG A 19 3.37 -6.87 -2.69
C ARG A 19 3.33 -7.01 -1.18
N HIS A 20 4.43 -7.48 -0.59
CA HIS A 20 4.54 -7.63 0.87
C HIS A 20 4.41 -6.28 1.60
N PHE A 21 5.00 -5.21 1.07
CA PHE A 21 4.84 -3.87 1.61
C PHE A 21 3.38 -3.40 1.59
N ILE A 22 2.66 -3.64 0.49
CA ILE A 22 1.24 -3.30 0.33
C ILE A 22 0.39 -4.09 1.32
N GLU A 23 0.65 -5.38 1.52
CA GLU A 23 -0.07 -6.22 2.49
C GLU A 23 0.10 -5.70 3.92
N LEU A 24 1.35 -5.42 4.34
CA LEU A 24 1.61 -4.94 5.70
C LEU A 24 1.12 -3.51 5.94
N ARG A 25 1.38 -2.61 4.99
CA ARG A 25 1.16 -1.17 5.18
C ARG A 25 -0.18 -0.68 4.64
N GLY A 26 -0.81 -1.43 3.74
CA GLY A 26 -2.16 -1.15 3.24
C GLY A 26 -3.28 -1.67 4.16
N SER A 27 -2.94 -2.40 5.24
CA SER A 27 -3.92 -2.98 6.16
C SER A 27 -4.62 -1.95 7.05
N GLU A 28 -5.80 -2.30 7.57
CA GLU A 28 -6.52 -1.45 8.53
C GLU A 28 -5.74 -1.21 9.84
N TRP A 29 -4.85 -2.15 10.17
CA TRP A 29 -4.01 -2.13 11.37
C TRP A 29 -2.76 -1.27 11.22
N ALA A 30 -2.45 -0.84 10.00
CA ALA A 30 -1.34 0.07 9.74
C ALA A 30 -1.70 1.50 10.14
N GLU A 31 -0.67 2.28 10.50
CA GLU A 31 -0.79 3.71 10.70
C GLU A 31 -1.27 4.41 9.42
N THR A 32 -2.12 5.43 9.57
CA THR A 32 -2.90 6.02 8.47
C THR A 32 -2.02 6.70 7.41
N GLU A 33 -0.94 7.38 7.78
CA GLU A 33 -0.03 8.04 6.84
C GLU A 33 0.72 7.02 5.97
N ILE A 34 1.33 5.98 6.58
CA ILE A 34 2.01 4.93 5.78
C ILE A 34 1.03 4.14 4.92
N ARG A 35 -0.23 3.99 5.36
CA ARG A 35 -1.29 3.37 4.56
C ARG A 35 -1.62 4.15 3.31
N LYS A 36 -1.70 5.49 3.39
CA LYS A 36 -1.88 6.34 2.21
C LYS A 36 -0.76 6.11 1.19
N VAL A 37 0.49 6.04 1.65
CA VAL A 37 1.64 5.76 0.78
C VAL A 37 1.50 4.40 0.09
N ALA A 38 1.19 3.34 0.86
CA ALA A 38 1.01 1.99 0.32
C ALA A 38 -0.10 1.92 -0.74
N LEU A 39 -1.23 2.60 -0.52
CA LEU A 39 -2.34 2.63 -1.47
C LEU A 39 -2.04 3.45 -2.72
N GLN A 40 -1.26 4.54 -2.62
CA GLN A 40 -0.80 5.27 -3.80
C GLN A 40 0.13 4.40 -4.65
N VAL A 41 1.07 3.69 -4.01
CA VAL A 41 1.92 2.70 -4.69
C VAL A 41 1.08 1.64 -5.37
N LEU A 42 0.09 1.06 -4.68
CA LEU A 42 -0.80 0.04 -5.26
C LEU A 42 -1.53 0.56 -6.50
N ARG A 43 -2.11 1.77 -6.45
CA ARG A 43 -2.80 2.37 -7.63
C ARG A 43 -1.88 2.55 -8.82
N ILE A 44 -0.64 2.97 -8.59
CA ILE A 44 0.37 3.08 -9.65
C ILE A 44 0.65 1.69 -10.22
N MET A 45 0.94 0.72 -9.37
CA MET A 45 1.30 -0.64 -9.79
C MET A 45 0.15 -1.40 -10.47
N GLN A 46 -1.10 -1.12 -10.13
CA GLN A 46 -2.26 -1.66 -10.85
C GLN A 46 -2.35 -1.15 -12.29
N ARG A 47 -1.84 0.05 -12.58
CA ARG A 47 -1.75 0.58 -13.95
C ARG A 47 -0.52 0.06 -14.68
N GLU A 48 0.64 0.05 -14.02
CA GLU A 48 1.92 -0.33 -14.63
C GLU A 48 2.08 -1.84 -14.82
N ALA A 49 1.56 -2.65 -13.88
CA ALA A 49 1.72 -4.10 -13.85
C ALA A 49 0.43 -4.82 -13.39
N PRO A 50 -0.69 -4.69 -14.13
CA PRO A 50 -1.99 -5.23 -13.73
C PRO A 50 -1.99 -6.75 -13.52
N SER A 51 -1.18 -7.50 -14.28
CA SER A 51 -1.05 -8.95 -14.13
C SER A 51 -0.43 -9.39 -12.79
N ILE A 52 0.28 -8.49 -12.11
CA ILE A 52 0.97 -8.76 -10.85
C ILE A 52 0.24 -8.15 -9.65
N PHE A 53 -0.53 -7.07 -9.83
CA PHE A 53 -1.18 -6.34 -8.72
C PHE A 53 -2.71 -6.24 -8.84
N GLY A 54 -3.30 -6.85 -9.87
CA GLY A 54 -4.74 -6.78 -10.13
C GLY A 54 -5.60 -7.58 -9.15
N ASP A 55 -5.01 -8.48 -8.35
CA ASP A 55 -5.69 -9.25 -7.31
C ASP A 55 -6.03 -8.42 -6.07
N TYR A 56 -5.37 -7.27 -5.85
CA TYR A 56 -5.68 -6.40 -4.73
C TYR A 56 -6.92 -5.55 -5.01
N ARG A 57 -7.74 -5.37 -3.98
CA ARG A 57 -8.89 -4.45 -3.95
C ARG A 57 -8.63 -3.33 -2.96
N ILE A 58 -8.98 -2.10 -3.36
CA ILE A 58 -8.99 -0.95 -2.45
C ILE A 58 -10.41 -0.79 -1.93
N GLU A 59 -10.58 -0.94 -0.63
CA GLU A 59 -11.87 -0.84 0.04
C GLU A 59 -11.91 0.41 0.90
N ARG A 60 -13.06 1.10 0.91
CA ARG A 60 -13.27 2.27 1.74
C ARG A 60 -13.99 1.88 3.03
N LEU A 61 -13.40 2.23 4.16
CA LEU A 61 -13.94 1.96 5.49
C LEU A 61 -14.99 3.02 5.90
N PRO A 62 -15.82 2.75 6.93
CA PRO A 62 -16.83 3.68 7.41
C PRO A 62 -16.28 5.02 7.92
N ASP A 63 -15.02 5.04 8.38
CA ASP A 63 -14.31 6.27 8.80
C ASP A 63 -13.81 7.11 7.62
N GLY A 64 -14.07 6.66 6.38
CA GLY A 64 -13.67 7.31 5.14
C GLY A 64 -12.26 6.98 4.68
N THR A 65 -11.46 6.25 5.48
CA THR A 65 -10.13 5.78 5.09
C THR A 65 -10.22 4.61 4.11
N GLU A 66 -9.11 4.28 3.47
CA GLU A 66 -9.03 3.19 2.51
C GLU A 66 -8.03 2.14 3.00
N VAL A 67 -8.23 0.89 2.59
CA VAL A 67 -7.37 -0.26 2.88
C VAL A 67 -7.19 -1.13 1.65
N ALA A 68 -6.10 -1.88 1.60
CA ALA A 68 -5.87 -2.91 0.59
C ALA A 68 -6.32 -4.28 1.13
N ARG A 69 -7.05 -5.03 0.33
CA ARG A 69 -7.42 -6.43 0.59
C ARG A 69 -7.00 -7.31 -0.57
N THR A 70 -6.61 -8.54 -0.29
CA THR A 70 -6.42 -9.59 -1.30
C THR A 70 -6.96 -10.90 -0.75
N GLU A 71 -7.45 -11.76 -1.63
CA GLU A 71 -7.87 -13.13 -1.27
C GLU A 71 -6.67 -14.08 -1.13
N PHE A 72 -5.49 -13.64 -1.55
CA PHE A 72 -4.25 -14.43 -1.59
C PHE A 72 -3.17 -13.81 -0.70
N GLU A 73 -3.46 -13.63 0.59
CA GLU A 73 -2.45 -13.18 1.54
C GLU A 73 -1.31 -14.21 1.65
N LYS A 74 -0.07 -13.70 1.63
CA LYS A 74 1.11 -14.53 1.84
C LYS A 74 1.32 -14.76 3.34
N VAL A 75 1.20 -16.02 3.77
CA VAL A 75 1.63 -16.50 5.10
C VAL A 75 3.16 -16.52 5.19
#